data_AF-A0A379TFW8-F1
#
_entry.id   AF-A0A379TFW8-F1
#
_cell.length_a   1.000
_cell.length_b   1.000
_cell.length_c   1.000
_cell.angle_alpha   90.00
_cell.angle_beta   90.00
_cell.angle_gamma   90.00
#
_symmetry.space_group_name_H-M   'P 1'
#
loop_
_entity.id
_entity.type
_entity.pdbx_description
1 polymer ?
#
loop_
_entity_poly.entity_id
_entity_poly.type
_entity_poly.pdbx_seq_one_letter_code
_entity_poly.pdbx_strand_id
1 'polypeptide(L)'
;MYYPFVRKALFQLDPERAHEFTFQQLRRITGTPLEALVRQKVPTKPVTCMGLTFKNPLGLAAGLDKDGECIDALGADGVWFP
;
A
#
# COMPACT_ATOMS: atom_id res chain seq x y z
N MET A 1 6.77 10.92 8.53
CA MET A 1 7.30 12.30 8.54
C MET A 1 7.70 12.83 7.14
N TYR A 2 8.09 11.97 6.18
CA TYR A 2 8.46 12.37 4.80
C TYR A 2 7.29 12.51 3.81
N TYR A 3 6.10 11.98 4.15
CA TYR A 3 4.92 12.01 3.28
C TYR A 3 4.54 13.39 2.72
N PRO A 4 4.66 14.52 3.46
CA PRO A 4 4.32 15.84 2.92
C PRO A 4 5.20 16.27 1.74
N PHE A 5 6.48 15.88 1.73
CA PHE A 5 7.41 16.18 0.64
C PHE A 5 7.11 15.31 -0.58
N VAL A 6 6.89 14.01 -0.37
CA VAL A 6 6.51 13.06 -1.43
C VAL A 6 5.19 13.48 -2.06
N ARG A 7 4.19 13.85 -1.25
CA ARG A 7 2.89 14.33 -1.72
C ARG A 7 3.03 15.59 -2.57
N LYS A 8 3.85 16.57 -2.18
CA LYS A 8 4.08 17.79 -2.99
C LYS A 8 4.71 17.46 -4.35
N ALA A 9 5.67 16.55 -4.40
CA ALA A 9 6.29 16.12 -5.65
C ALA A 9 5.29 15.37 -6.55
N LEU A 10 4.51 14.44 -5.97
CA LEU A 10 3.49 13.69 -6.72
C LEU A 10 2.35 14.59 -7.23
N PHE A 11 1.96 15.62 -6.48
CA PHE A 11 0.90 16.55 -6.88
C PHE A 11 1.31 17.54 -7.97
N GLN A 12 2.59 17.60 -8.31
CA GLN A 12 3.09 18.36 -9.47
C GLN A 12 3.08 17.54 -10.76
N LEU A 13 2.87 16.23 -10.67
CA LEU A 13 2.75 15.34 -11.81
C LEU A 13 1.27 15.19 -12.21
N ASP A 14 1.04 14.79 -13.46
CA ASP A 14 -0.28 14.33 -13.89
C ASP A 14 -0.73 13.15 -12.98
N PRO A 15 -2.02 13.09 -12.56
CA PRO A 15 -2.51 12.07 -11.65
C PRO A 15 -2.20 10.63 -12.12
N GLU A 16 -2.30 10.38 -13.43
CA GLU A 16 -2.05 9.07 -14.02
C GLU A 16 -0.55 8.74 -13.99
N ARG A 17 0.30 9.72 -14.30
CA ARG A 17 1.76 9.56 -14.18
C ARG A 17 2.23 9.37 -12.75
N ALA A 18 1.67 10.10 -11.80
CA ALA A 18 1.98 9.96 -10.39
C ALA A 18 1.62 8.56 -9.87
N HIS A 19 0.48 8.04 -10.33
CA HIS A 19 0.02 6.70 -10.04
C HIS A 19 0.95 5.64 -10.62
N GLU A 20 1.22 5.65 -11.93
CA GLU A 20 2.14 4.71 -12.58
C GLU A 20 3.54 4.76 -11.97
N PHE A 21 4.05 5.96 -11.68
CA PHE A 21 5.37 6.13 -11.08
C PHE A 21 5.43 5.49 -9.69
N THR A 22 4.41 5.71 -8.86
CA THR A 22 4.33 5.15 -7.51
C THR A 22 4.24 3.63 -7.58
N PHE A 23 3.43 3.08 -8.49
CA PHE A 23 3.32 1.64 -8.73
C PHE A 23 4.62 1.02 -9.25
N GLN A 24 5.33 1.67 -10.19
CA GLN A 24 6.64 1.19 -10.65
C GLN A 24 7.66 1.15 -9.52
N GLN A 25 7.69 2.15 -8.64
CA GLN A 25 8.61 2.15 -7.50
C GLN A 25 8.23 1.06 -6.49
N LEU A 26 6.93 0.92 -6.18
CA LEU A 26 6.41 -0.16 -5.34
C LEU A 26 6.81 -1.54 -5.88
N ARG A 27 6.55 -1.83 -7.15
CA ARG A 27 6.95 -3.11 -7.77
C ARG A 27 8.45 -3.38 -7.72
N ARG A 28 9.28 -2.34 -7.83
CA ARG A 28 10.75 -2.48 -7.73
C ARG A 28 11.22 -2.80 -6.32
N ILE A 29 10.52 -2.33 -5.30
CA ILE A 29 10.89 -2.59 -3.90
C ILE A 29 10.25 -3.87 -3.35
N THR A 30 9.09 -4.28 -3.86
CA THR A 30 8.40 -5.53 -3.49
C THR A 30 9.35 -6.72 -3.66
N GLY A 31 9.54 -7.51 -2.61
CA GLY A 31 10.42 -8.69 -2.63
C GLY A 31 11.91 -8.38 -2.49
N THR A 32 12.29 -7.11 -2.28
CA THR A 32 13.66 -6.70 -1.96
C THR A 32 13.78 -6.26 -0.49
N PRO A 33 14.98 -6.18 0.09
CA PRO A 33 15.16 -5.64 1.45
C PRO A 33 14.65 -4.21 1.63
N LEU A 34 14.47 -3.45 0.53
CA LEU A 34 13.92 -2.10 0.53
C LEU A 34 12.44 -2.06 0.90
N GLU A 35 11.72 -3.18 0.83
CA GLU A 35 10.35 -3.30 1.33
C GLU A 35 10.24 -2.92 2.81
N ALA A 36 11.31 -3.09 3.59
CA ALA A 36 11.35 -2.66 4.98
C ALA A 36 11.20 -1.14 5.19
N LEU A 37 11.43 -0.31 4.14
CA LEU A 37 11.27 1.14 4.21
C LEU A 37 9.80 1.58 4.18
N VAL A 38 8.95 0.80 3.52
CA VAL A 38 7.50 1.04 3.46
C VAL A 38 6.80 0.31 4.59
N ARG A 39 7.27 -0.90 4.92
CA ARG A 39 6.70 -1.78 5.94
C ARG A 39 6.51 -1.08 7.30
N GLN A 40 5.26 -1.04 7.76
CA GLN A 40 4.90 -0.51 9.06
C GLN A 40 4.37 -1.62 9.97
N LYS A 41 4.85 -1.66 11.21
CA LYS A 41 4.29 -2.56 12.24
C LYS A 41 2.97 -1.99 12.74
N VAL A 42 1.86 -2.47 12.19
CA VAL A 42 0.51 -2.15 12.67
C VAL A 42 0.09 -3.20 13.72
N PRO A 43 -0.40 -2.80 14.90
CA PRO A 43 -0.87 -3.73 15.91
C PRO A 43 -2.09 -4.50 15.40
N THR A 44 -2.07 -5.83 15.55
CA THR A 44 -3.15 -6.72 15.11
C THR A 44 -4.45 -6.45 15.88
N LYS A 45 -5.53 -6.20 15.16
CA LYS A 45 -6.90 -6.02 15.68
C LYS A 45 -7.85 -6.95 14.91
N PRO A 46 -7.95 -8.22 15.29
CA PRO A 46 -8.70 -9.19 14.53
C PRO A 46 -10.20 -8.84 14.53
N VAL A 47 -10.84 -8.94 13.37
CA VAL A 47 -12.27 -8.69 13.17
C VAL A 47 -12.85 -9.83 12.35
N THR A 48 -13.99 -10.35 12.77
CA THR A 48 -14.75 -11.33 12.00
C THR A 48 -15.88 -10.62 11.27
N CYS A 49 -15.93 -10.76 9.94
CA CYS A 49 -17.01 -10.21 9.13
C CYS A 49 -17.30 -11.17 7.96
N MET A 50 -18.57 -11.36 7.62
CA MET A 50 -19.00 -12.25 6.52
C MET A 50 -18.41 -13.69 6.59
N GLY A 51 -18.15 -14.21 7.79
CA GLY A 51 -17.56 -15.54 8.00
C GLY A 51 -16.04 -15.62 7.81
N LEU A 52 -15.37 -14.51 7.49
CA LEU A 52 -13.92 -14.39 7.36
C LEU A 52 -13.32 -13.70 8.59
N THR A 53 -12.09 -14.08 8.95
CA THR A 53 -11.32 -13.43 10.02
C THR A 53 -10.23 -12.56 9.41
N PHE A 54 -10.36 -11.25 9.56
CA PHE A 54 -9.39 -10.25 9.12
C PHE A 54 -8.44 -9.94 10.27
N LYS A 55 -7.15 -9.78 9.99
CA LYS A 55 -6.17 -9.42 11.03
C LYS A 55 -6.33 -7.99 11.53
N ASN A 56 -6.86 -7.10 10.69
CA ASN A 56 -7.13 -5.70 11.00
C ASN A 56 -8.43 -5.26 10.29
N PRO A 57 -9.18 -4.29 10.86
CA PRO A 57 -10.35 -3.69 10.21
C PRO A 57 -9.99 -2.75 9.02
N LEU A 58 -8.71 -2.43 8.84
CA LEU A 58 -8.24 -1.54 7.77
C LEU A 58 -7.92 -2.35 6.51
N GLY A 59 -8.66 -2.08 5.45
CA GLY A 59 -8.48 -2.62 4.10
C GLY A 59 -8.23 -1.52 3.08
N LEU A 60 -7.59 -1.86 1.97
CA LEU A 60 -7.45 -1.03 0.79
C LEU A 60 -8.78 -1.10 0.04
N ALA A 61 -9.18 -0.01 -0.59
CA ALA A 61 -10.35 -0.03 -1.46
C ALA A 61 -9.96 -0.49 -2.86
N ALA A 62 -10.83 -1.28 -3.48
CA ALA A 62 -10.72 -1.66 -4.89
C ALA A 62 -10.56 -0.42 -5.79
N GLY A 63 -9.68 -0.53 -6.78
CA GLY A 63 -9.38 0.54 -7.74
C GLY A 63 -8.10 1.33 -7.47
N LEU A 64 -7.46 1.16 -6.30
CA LEU A 64 -6.09 1.63 -6.12
C LEU A 64 -5.09 0.73 -6.85
N ASP A 65 -5.21 -0.59 -6.70
CA ASP A 65 -4.42 -1.57 -7.45
C ASP A 65 -5.37 -2.32 -8.40
N LYS A 66 -5.43 -1.88 -9.65
CA LYS A 66 -6.35 -2.47 -10.65
C LYS A 66 -5.83 -3.81 -11.19
N ASP A 67 -4.51 -4.01 -11.17
CA ASP A 67 -3.84 -5.15 -11.78
C ASP A 67 -3.32 -6.15 -10.74
N GLY A 68 -3.43 -5.84 -9.44
CA GLY A 68 -3.03 -6.71 -8.33
C GLY A 68 -1.51 -6.84 -8.20
N GLU A 69 -0.75 -5.87 -8.70
CA GLU A 69 0.71 -5.99 -8.84
C GLU A 69 1.47 -5.57 -7.59
N CYS A 70 0.79 -4.96 -6.60
CA CYS A 70 1.39 -4.43 -5.39
C CYS A 70 0.78 -4.99 -4.10
N ILE A 71 0.10 -6.14 -4.16
CA ILE A 71 -0.59 -6.77 -3.01
C ILE A 71 0.37 -6.96 -1.82
N ASP A 72 1.58 -7.46 -2.05
CA ASP A 72 2.55 -7.74 -0.99
C ASP A 72 3.08 -6.46 -0.32
N ALA A 73 3.40 -5.44 -1.12
CA ALA A 73 3.91 -4.17 -0.59
C ALA A 73 2.83 -3.35 0.12
N LEU A 74 1.58 -3.38 -0.38
CA LEU A 74 0.43 -2.76 0.30
C LEU A 74 0.07 -3.54 1.58
N GLY A 75 0.24 -4.86 1.57
CA GLY A 75 0.16 -5.72 2.74
C GLY A 75 1.20 -5.39 3.82
N ALA A 76 2.42 -5.05 3.40
CA ALA A 76 3.51 -4.67 4.29
C ALA A 76 3.27 -3.34 5.03
N ASP A 77 2.52 -2.42 4.44
CA ASP A 77 2.11 -1.14 5.06
C ASP A 77 1.05 -1.31 6.17
N GLY A 78 0.58 -2.55 6.40
CA GLY A 78 -0.32 -2.91 7.49
C GLY A 78 -1.80 -2.96 7.13
N VAL A 79 -2.09 -2.84 5.84
CA VAL A 79 -3.42 -3.02 5.26
C VAL A 79 -3.61 -4.51 4.95
N TRP A 80 -4.64 -5.15 5.48
CA TRP A 80 -4.81 -6.61 5.36
C TRP A 80 -5.72 -7.03 4.19
N PHE A 81 -6.21 -6.07 3.40
CA PHE A 81 -7.14 -6.32 2.30
C PHE A 81 -6.78 -5.52 1.06
N PRO A 82 -6.68 -6.11 -0.14
CA PRO A 82 -6.84 -5.39 -1.41
C PRO A 82 -8.31 -5.10 -1.73
#